data_AF-A0A8T1Q8A7-F1
#
_entry.id   AF-A0A8T1Q8A7-F1
#
_cell.length_a   1.000
_cell.length_b   1.000
_cell.length_c   1.000
_cell.angle_alpha   90.00
_cell.angle_beta   90.00
_cell.angle_gamma   90.00
#
_symmetry.space_group_name_H-M   'P 1'
#
loop_
_entity.id
_entity.type
_entity.pdbx_description
1 polymer ?
#
loop_
_entity_poly.entity_id
_entity_poly.type
_entity_poly.pdbx_seq_one_letter_code
_entity_poly.pdbx_strand_id
1 'polypeptide(L)'
;MRLPLVEFLIQSTQELDVGQIVKYAALSLFADRFYPSLSRSAQGNDKANWLLQPVRESNLQLFALISIWISSKIHDSCPLPVKCLKFLGDTTIKEQHFTTRDFLEAEVVFLQVLDFEIGTANNAFVFFEELYIQFKGIAKVGELLNFEACMDIMDLVYEKEETSLLHSSRSLAASILACCFIRHYSP
;
A
#
# COMPACT_ATOMS: atom_id res chain seq x y z
N MET A 1 -14.30 7.11 -3.47
CA MET A 1 -13.98 5.67 -3.35
C MET A 1 -12.56 5.40 -2.85
N ARG A 2 -11.57 6.28 -3.04
CA ARG A 2 -10.18 6.02 -2.60
C ARG A 2 -10.03 5.75 -1.09
N LEU A 3 -10.54 6.62 -0.22
CA LEU A 3 -10.36 6.50 1.24
C LEU A 3 -10.84 5.14 1.80
N PRO A 4 -12.08 4.68 1.54
CA PRO A 4 -12.53 3.35 1.99
C PRO A 4 -11.64 2.19 1.51
N LEU A 5 -11.03 2.31 0.33
CA LEU A 5 -10.14 1.28 -0.22
C LEU A 5 -8.74 1.31 0.44
N VAL A 6 -8.26 2.50 0.82
CA VAL A 6 -7.03 2.65 1.60
C VAL A 6 -7.21 2.09 3.00
N GLU A 7 -8.30 2.44 3.68
CA GLU A 7 -8.65 1.88 4.99
C GLU A 7 -8.79 0.36 4.92
N PHE A 8 -9.50 -0.16 3.90
CA PHE A 8 -9.60 -1.59 3.65
C PHE A 8 -8.23 -2.26 3.47
N LEU A 9 -7.32 -1.64 2.72
CA LEU A 9 -5.97 -2.17 2.50
C LEU A 9 -5.16 -2.17 3.81
N ILE A 10 -5.18 -1.07 4.57
CA ILE A 10 -4.52 -0.96 5.88
C ILE A 10 -5.03 -2.06 6.83
N GLN A 11 -6.35 -2.19 6.96
CA GLN A 11 -6.97 -3.23 7.79
C GLN A 11 -6.58 -4.64 7.32
N SER A 12 -6.60 -4.88 6.00
CA SER A 12 -6.20 -6.16 5.43
C SER A 12 -4.74 -6.52 5.74
N THR A 13 -3.83 -5.54 5.73
CA THR A 13 -2.43 -5.78 6.09
C THR A 13 -2.25 -6.14 7.56
N GLN A 14 -3.06 -5.57 8.45
CA GLN A 14 -3.07 -5.92 9.86
C GLN A 14 -3.61 -7.33 10.09
N GLU A 15 -4.71 -7.70 9.43
CA GLU A 15 -5.30 -9.05 9.54
C GLU A 15 -4.42 -10.14 8.95
N LEU A 16 -3.61 -9.82 7.93
CA LEU A 16 -2.63 -10.72 7.34
C LEU A 16 -1.28 -10.75 8.09
N ASP A 17 -1.11 -9.89 9.11
CA ASP A 17 0.11 -9.77 9.90
C ASP A 17 1.39 -9.59 9.04
N VAL A 18 1.32 -8.69 8.05
CA VAL A 18 2.47 -8.42 7.16
C VAL A 18 3.37 -7.32 7.70
N GLY A 19 4.65 -7.35 7.31
CA GLY A 19 5.61 -6.30 7.66
C GLY A 19 5.25 -4.92 7.10
N GLN A 20 5.73 -3.86 7.75
CA GLN A 20 5.44 -2.47 7.35
C GLN A 20 5.91 -2.16 5.92
N ILE A 21 7.06 -2.70 5.50
CA ILE A 21 7.52 -2.58 4.11
C ILE A 21 6.50 -3.13 3.12
N VAL A 22 5.87 -4.27 3.43
CA VAL A 22 4.85 -4.88 2.56
C VAL A 22 3.62 -3.99 2.49
N LYS A 23 3.16 -3.48 3.64
CA LYS A 23 2.02 -2.56 3.75
C LYS A 23 2.20 -1.30 2.91
N TYR A 24 3.31 -0.57 3.11
CA TYR A 24 3.51 0.70 2.42
C TYR A 24 3.88 0.54 0.96
N ALA A 25 4.55 -0.55 0.56
CA ALA A 25 4.74 -0.86 -0.86
C ALA A 25 3.41 -1.22 -1.54
N ALA A 26 2.53 -1.97 -0.87
CA ALA A 26 1.18 -2.26 -1.37
C ALA A 26 0.34 -0.98 -1.52
N LEU A 27 0.35 -0.11 -0.50
CA LEU A 27 -0.32 1.20 -0.56
C LEU A 27 0.19 2.05 -1.74
N SER A 28 1.51 2.11 -1.95
CA SER A 28 2.08 2.86 -3.07
C SER A 28 1.70 2.25 -4.43
N LEU A 29 1.76 0.91 -4.57
CA LEU A 29 1.34 0.22 -5.79
C LEU A 29 -0.13 0.45 -6.11
N PHE A 30 -0.99 0.39 -5.09
CA PHE A 30 -2.43 0.49 -5.27
C PHE A 30 -2.91 1.93 -5.39
N ALA A 31 -2.71 2.74 -4.35
CA ALA A 31 -3.34 4.05 -4.20
C ALA A 31 -2.68 5.12 -5.07
N ASP A 32 -1.36 5.09 -5.21
CA ASP A 32 -0.62 6.12 -5.94
C ASP A 32 -0.44 5.78 -7.43
N ARG A 33 -0.51 4.50 -7.80
CA ARG A 33 -0.15 4.03 -9.15
C ARG A 33 -1.29 3.33 -9.88
N PHE A 34 -1.85 2.26 -9.30
CA PHE A 34 -2.88 1.46 -9.98
C PHE A 34 -4.20 2.22 -10.09
N TYR A 35 -4.71 2.73 -8.96
CA TYR A 35 -6.01 3.42 -8.91
C TYR A 35 -6.07 4.65 -9.84
N PRO A 36 -5.05 5.54 -9.91
CA PRO A 36 -5.01 6.63 -10.89
C PRO A 36 -4.84 6.17 -12.35
N SER A 37 -4.35 4.96 -12.60
CA SER A 37 -4.18 4.43 -13.96
C SER A 37 -5.48 3.85 -14.54
N LEU A 38 -6.43 3.47 -13.68
CA LEU A 38 -7.75 2.99 -14.11
C LEU A 38 -8.55 4.07 -14.85
N SER A 39 -8.46 5.33 -14.41
CA SER A 39 -9.14 6.46 -15.06
C SER A 39 -8.58 6.75 -16.46
N ARG A 40 -7.28 6.52 -16.68
CA ARG A 40 -6.61 6.61 -18.00
C ARG A 40 -6.99 5.44 -18.90
N SER A 41 -7.05 4.23 -18.34
CA SER A 41 -7.37 2.99 -19.08
C SER A 41 -8.84 2.91 -19.55
N ALA A 42 -9.77 3.48 -18.78
CA ALA A 42 -11.19 3.49 -19.11
C ALA A 42 -11.55 4.22 -20.43
N GLN A 43 -10.64 5.05 -20.96
CA GLN A 43 -10.87 5.80 -22.21
C GLN A 43 -10.47 5.06 -23.49
N GLY A 44 -9.82 3.89 -23.40
CA GLY A 44 -8.99 3.39 -24.51
C GLY A 44 -9.27 2.03 -25.15
N ASN A 45 -10.15 1.14 -24.66
CA ASN A 45 -10.18 -0.23 -25.22
C ASN A 45 -11.51 -0.99 -25.15
N ASP A 46 -11.92 -1.56 -26.29
CA ASP A 46 -13.09 -2.44 -26.53
C ASP A 46 -12.91 -3.89 -26.00
N LYS A 47 -11.75 -4.22 -25.42
CA LYS A 47 -11.45 -5.52 -24.78
C LYS A 47 -11.22 -5.35 -23.28
N ALA A 48 -12.20 -4.79 -22.59
CA ALA A 48 -12.10 -4.64 -21.16
C ALA A 48 -12.17 -6.00 -20.46
N ASN A 49 -11.17 -6.30 -19.62
CA ASN A 49 -11.24 -7.43 -18.71
C ASN A 49 -12.46 -7.25 -17.78
N TRP A 50 -13.22 -8.31 -17.52
CA TRP A 50 -14.41 -8.28 -16.66
C TRP A 50 -14.12 -7.80 -15.23
N LEU A 51 -12.87 -7.95 -14.76
CA LEU A 51 -12.41 -7.40 -13.49
C LEU A 51 -12.30 -5.87 -13.47
N LEU A 52 -12.19 -5.24 -14.65
CA LEU A 52 -12.03 -3.80 -14.81
C LEU A 52 -13.29 -3.12 -15.35
N GLN A 53 -14.29 -3.84 -15.85
CA GLN A 53 -15.52 -3.25 -16.36
C GLN A 53 -16.79 -4.04 -15.99
N PRO A 54 -17.75 -3.40 -15.28
CA PRO A 54 -17.64 -2.09 -14.62
C PRO A 54 -16.68 -2.14 -13.41
N VAL A 55 -15.95 -1.05 -13.13
CA VAL A 55 -15.14 -0.95 -11.90
C VAL A 55 -16.09 -0.83 -10.70
N ARG A 56 -16.28 -1.92 -9.95
CA ARG A 56 -17.02 -1.93 -8.68
C ARG A 56 -16.08 -1.85 -7.49
N GLU A 57 -16.63 -1.51 -6.33
CA GLU A 57 -15.87 -1.47 -5.08
C GLU A 57 -15.27 -2.85 -4.74
N SER A 58 -16.03 -3.93 -4.91
CA SER A 58 -15.57 -5.31 -4.74
C SER A 58 -14.38 -5.68 -5.64
N ASN A 59 -14.35 -5.21 -6.89
CA ASN A 59 -13.19 -5.39 -7.78
C ASN A 59 -11.97 -4.61 -7.28
N LEU A 60 -12.16 -3.38 -6.81
CA LEU A 60 -11.08 -2.55 -6.28
C LEU A 60 -10.53 -3.12 -4.96
N GLN A 61 -11.38 -3.68 -4.11
CA GLN A 61 -10.97 -4.42 -2.91
C GLN A 61 -10.14 -5.66 -3.28
N LEU A 62 -10.54 -6.41 -4.31
CA LEU A 62 -9.71 -7.50 -4.84
C LEU A 62 -8.33 -6.97 -5.27
N PHE A 63 -8.27 -5.89 -6.06
CA PHE A 63 -6.98 -5.32 -6.47
C PHE A 63 -6.14 -4.75 -5.31
N ALA A 64 -6.78 -4.27 -4.23
CA ALA A 64 -6.08 -3.91 -3.01
C ALA A 64 -5.42 -5.15 -2.37
N LEU A 65 -6.14 -6.28 -2.27
CA LEU A 65 -5.55 -7.55 -1.82
C LEU A 65 -4.41 -8.03 -2.74
N ILE A 66 -4.57 -7.90 -4.06
CA ILE A 66 -3.51 -8.23 -5.03
C ILE A 66 -2.26 -7.36 -4.83
N SER A 67 -2.42 -6.07 -4.52
CA SER A 67 -1.27 -5.21 -4.24
C SER A 67 -0.47 -5.67 -3.01
N ILE A 68 -1.16 -6.14 -1.96
CA ILE A 68 -0.55 -6.78 -0.79
C ILE A 68 0.18 -8.06 -1.21
N TRP A 69 -0.45 -8.87 -2.06
CA TRP A 69 0.15 -10.11 -2.54
C TRP A 69 1.46 -9.88 -3.28
N ILE A 70 1.43 -8.97 -4.26
CA ILE A 70 2.60 -8.61 -5.08
C ILE A 70 3.69 -8.05 -4.17
N SER A 71 3.33 -7.15 -3.26
CA SER A 71 4.29 -6.58 -2.31
C SER A 71 4.95 -7.64 -1.43
N SER A 72 4.19 -8.64 -0.94
CA SER A 72 4.74 -9.76 -0.18
C SER A 72 5.73 -10.59 -1.01
N LYS A 73 5.48 -10.77 -2.32
CA LYS A 73 6.41 -11.47 -3.23
C LYS A 73 7.71 -10.70 -3.45
N ILE A 74 7.69 -9.38 -3.36
CA ILE A 74 8.86 -8.52 -3.55
C ILE A 74 9.72 -8.49 -2.29
N HIS A 75 9.09 -8.39 -1.12
CA HIS A 75 9.79 -8.03 0.12
C HIS A 75 9.94 -9.18 1.13
N ASP A 76 9.09 -10.20 1.10
CA ASP A 76 9.16 -11.29 2.07
C ASP A 76 9.97 -12.48 1.51
N SER A 77 10.76 -13.10 2.38
CA SER A 77 11.44 -14.37 2.09
C SER A 77 10.46 -15.52 1.84
N CYS A 78 9.27 -15.46 2.45
CA CYS A 78 8.18 -16.41 2.27
C CYS A 78 6.89 -15.63 1.95
N PRO A 79 6.58 -15.41 0.66
CA PRO A 79 5.44 -14.60 0.26
C PRO A 79 4.10 -15.19 0.72
N LEU A 80 3.10 -14.32 0.88
CA LEU A 80 1.77 -14.76 1.29
C LEU A 80 1.19 -15.79 0.30
N PRO A 81 0.64 -16.91 0.79
CA PRO A 81 -0.04 -17.85 -0.07
C PRO A 81 -1.39 -17.27 -0.50
N VAL A 82 -1.76 -17.45 -1.78
CA VAL A 82 -3.05 -16.98 -2.34
C VAL A 82 -4.26 -17.43 -1.51
N LYS A 83 -4.16 -18.55 -0.78
CA LYS A 83 -5.21 -19.07 0.09
C LYS A 83 -5.54 -18.13 1.26
N CYS A 84 -4.54 -17.46 1.84
CA CYS A 84 -4.76 -16.48 2.92
C CYS A 84 -5.51 -15.26 2.39
N LEU A 85 -5.10 -14.74 1.23
CA LEU A 85 -5.79 -13.62 0.58
C LEU A 85 -7.21 -13.98 0.18
N LYS A 86 -7.41 -15.19 -0.35
CA LYS A 86 -8.74 -15.68 -0.68
C LYS A 86 -9.62 -15.79 0.57
N PHE A 87 -9.11 -16.36 1.66
CA PHE A 87 -9.86 -16.47 2.91
C PHE A 87 -10.29 -15.10 3.44
N LEU A 88 -9.38 -14.12 3.41
CA LEU A 88 -9.68 -12.76 3.80
C LEU A 88 -10.73 -12.12 2.87
N GLY A 89 -10.56 -12.26 1.55
CA GLY A 89 -11.51 -11.77 0.56
C GLY A 89 -12.91 -12.37 0.72
N ASP A 90 -13.01 -13.67 0.99
CA ASP A 90 -14.29 -14.36 1.24
C ASP A 90 -15.00 -13.83 2.51
N THR A 91 -14.24 -13.32 3.47
CA THR A 91 -14.77 -12.80 4.75
C THR A 91 -15.16 -11.32 4.67
N THR A 92 -14.42 -10.53 3.88
CA THR A 92 -14.50 -9.06 3.88
C THR A 92 -15.24 -8.49 2.67
N ILE A 93 -15.13 -9.11 1.49
CA ILE A 93 -15.76 -8.64 0.26
C ILE A 93 -17.17 -9.23 0.16
N LYS A 94 -18.19 -8.41 0.39
CA LYS A 94 -19.58 -8.89 0.51
C LYS A 94 -20.33 -9.02 -0.81
N GLU A 95 -19.98 -8.22 -1.82
CA GLU A 95 -20.77 -8.12 -3.05
C GLU A 95 -20.47 -9.24 -4.05
N GLN A 96 -19.26 -9.80 -4.01
CA GLN A 96 -18.79 -10.77 -4.97
C GLN A 96 -17.79 -11.74 -4.34
N HIS A 97 -17.98 -13.03 -4.59
CA HIS A 97 -17.03 -14.07 -4.23
C HIS A 97 -16.04 -14.31 -5.36
N PHE A 98 -14.75 -14.21 -5.05
CA PHE A 98 -13.67 -14.45 -6.00
C PHE A 98 -13.06 -15.84 -5.79
N THR A 99 -12.87 -16.55 -6.90
CA THR A 99 -12.17 -17.83 -6.93
C THR A 99 -10.65 -17.61 -6.91
N THR A 100 -9.88 -18.66 -6.59
CA THR A 100 -8.41 -18.59 -6.69
C THR A 100 -7.93 -18.23 -8.10
N ARG A 101 -8.69 -18.62 -9.13
CA ARG A 101 -8.38 -18.24 -10.52
C ARG A 101 -8.55 -16.74 -10.74
N ASP A 102 -9.56 -16.13 -10.13
CA ASP A 102 -9.79 -14.69 -10.24
C ASP A 102 -8.67 -13.89 -9.57
N PHE A 103 -8.11 -14.37 -8.46
CA PHE A 103 -6.92 -13.76 -7.85
C PHE A 103 -5.70 -13.83 -8.78
N LEU A 104 -5.48 -14.96 -9.45
CA LEU A 104 -4.38 -15.10 -10.41
C LEU A 104 -4.58 -14.22 -11.65
N GLU A 105 -5.81 -14.12 -12.14
CA GLU A 105 -6.15 -13.24 -13.26
C GLU A 105 -5.99 -11.77 -12.85
N ALA A 106 -6.46 -11.40 -11.66
CA ALA A 106 -6.33 -10.05 -11.11
C ALA A 106 -4.86 -9.65 -10.92
N GLU A 107 -3.98 -10.57 -10.53
CA GLU A 107 -2.53 -10.31 -10.52
C GLU A 107 -2.01 -9.91 -11.89
N VAL A 108 -2.34 -10.68 -12.94
CA VAL A 108 -1.90 -10.38 -14.30
C VAL A 108 -2.46 -9.04 -14.77
N VAL A 109 -3.74 -8.78 -14.53
CA VAL A 109 -4.39 -7.52 -14.89
C VAL A 109 -3.76 -6.34 -14.14
N PHE A 110 -3.45 -6.51 -12.84
CA PHE A 110 -2.81 -5.49 -12.03
C PHE A 110 -1.44 -5.10 -12.60
N LEU A 111 -0.62 -6.10 -12.93
CA LEU A 111 0.69 -5.89 -13.55
C LEU A 111 0.56 -5.21 -14.92
N GLN A 112 -0.40 -5.63 -15.75
CA GLN A 112 -0.64 -5.01 -17.06
C GLN A 112 -1.05 -3.54 -16.96
N VAL A 113 -1.91 -3.18 -16.01
CA VAL A 113 -2.31 -1.77 -15.78
C VAL A 113 -1.13 -0.91 -15.34
N LEU A 114 -0.14 -1.50 -14.68
CA LEU A 114 1.09 -0.83 -14.27
C LEU A 114 2.23 -0.95 -15.29
N ASP A 115 1.96 -1.47 -16.50
CA ASP A 115 3.00 -1.76 -17.51
C ASP A 115 4.17 -2.58 -16.96
N PHE A 116 3.89 -3.48 -16.00
CA PHE A 116 4.84 -4.31 -15.25
C PHE A 116 5.89 -3.52 -14.44
N GLU A 117 5.75 -2.21 -14.32
CA GLU A 117 6.60 -1.40 -13.47
C GLU A 117 6.18 -1.63 -12.00
N ILE A 118 6.83 -2.53 -11.27
CA ILE A 118 6.54 -2.77 -9.84
C ILE A 118 7.69 -2.38 -8.91
N GLY A 119 8.67 -1.63 -9.44
CA GLY A 119 9.82 -1.17 -8.66
C GLY A 119 9.41 -0.32 -7.46
N THR A 120 10.01 -0.60 -6.30
CA THR A 120 9.69 0.06 -5.01
C THR A 120 10.67 1.17 -4.63
N ALA A 121 11.52 1.60 -5.57
CA ALA A 121 12.59 2.59 -5.34
C ALA A 121 12.09 3.99 -4.91
N ASN A 122 10.81 4.31 -5.15
CA ASN A 122 10.19 5.58 -4.72
C ASN A 122 9.27 5.42 -3.50
N ASN A 123 9.32 4.30 -2.79
CA ASN A 123 8.51 4.11 -1.59
C ASN A 123 9.01 5.00 -0.44
N ALA A 124 8.14 5.86 0.09
CA ALA A 124 8.45 6.74 1.22
C ALA A 124 8.87 5.97 2.48
N PHE A 125 8.34 4.76 2.69
CA PHE A 125 8.71 3.92 3.83
C PHE A 125 10.18 3.49 3.77
N VAL A 126 10.71 3.14 2.60
CA VAL A 126 12.13 2.73 2.46
C VAL A 126 13.05 3.87 2.89
N PHE A 127 12.78 5.08 2.41
CA PHE A 127 13.56 6.26 2.84
C PHE A 127 13.37 6.57 4.33
N PHE A 128 12.16 6.40 4.85
CA PHE A 128 11.89 6.57 6.28
C PHE A 128 12.67 5.56 7.12
N GLU A 129 12.66 4.28 6.76
CA GLU A 129 13.34 3.21 7.50
C GLU A 129 14.85 3.42 7.51
N GLU A 130 15.45 3.76 6.37
CA GLU A 130 16.86 4.11 6.27
C GLU A 130 17.22 5.29 7.18
N LEU A 131 16.45 6.38 7.12
CA LEU A 131 16.67 7.57 7.95
C LEU A 131 16.46 7.26 9.43
N TYR A 132 15.45 6.47 9.78
CA TYR A 132 15.15 6.05 11.15
C TYR A 132 16.30 5.25 11.75
N ILE A 133 16.84 4.27 11.02
CA ILE A 133 17.99 3.47 11.45
C ILE A 133 19.23 4.35 11.64
N GLN A 134 19.52 5.24 10.68
CA GLN A 134 20.65 6.17 10.78
C GLN A 134 20.50 7.10 11.99
N PHE A 135 19.31 7.66 12.19
CA PHE A 135 19.06 8.60 13.28
C PHE A 135 19.21 7.93 14.65
N LYS A 136 18.68 6.70 14.79
CA LYS A 136 18.85 5.87 16.00
C LYS A 136 20.31 5.53 16.27
N GLY A 137 21.12 5.32 15.22
CA GLY A 137 22.54 5.03 15.34
C GLY A 137 23.42 6.24 15.71
N ILE A 138 22.99 7.46 15.40
CA ILE A 138 23.81 8.68 15.56
C ILE A 138 23.48 9.46 16.84
N ALA A 139 22.22 9.47 17.29
CA ALA A 139 21.77 10.32 18.39
C ALA A 139 21.18 9.50 19.55
N LYS A 140 21.59 9.81 20.80
CA LYS A 140 20.93 9.29 22.03
C LYS A 140 19.41 9.57 22.06
N VAL A 141 18.99 10.64 21.40
CA VAL A 141 17.57 11.04 21.28
C VAL A 141 16.80 10.15 20.29
N GLY A 142 17.48 9.42 19.41
CA GLY A 142 16.85 8.45 18.51
C GLY A 142 16.21 7.26 19.23
N GLU A 143 16.58 7.00 20.49
CA GLU A 143 15.90 6.03 21.36
C GLU A 143 14.49 6.48 21.79
N LEU A 144 14.20 7.78 21.68
CA LEU A 144 12.90 8.37 22.05
C LEU A 144 11.89 8.37 20.90
N LEU A 145 12.32 8.06 19.68
CA LEU A 145 11.41 7.96 18.54
C LEU A 145 10.60 6.67 18.64
N ASN A 146 9.28 6.82 18.81
CA ASN A 146 8.37 5.69 18.73
C ASN A 146 8.10 5.35 17.26
N PHE A 147 8.55 4.17 16.84
CA PHE A 147 8.34 3.65 15.49
C PHE A 147 6.85 3.51 15.15
N GLU A 148 6.04 3.02 16.09
CA GLU A 148 4.60 2.83 15.91
C GLU A 148 3.90 4.16 15.64
N ALA A 149 4.23 5.21 16.40
CA ALA A 149 3.71 6.56 16.16
C ALA A 149 4.10 7.11 14.78
N CYS A 150 5.25 6.70 14.23
CA CYS A 150 5.64 7.07 12.86
C CYS A 150 4.78 6.35 11.82
N MET A 151 4.41 5.09 12.07
CA MET A 151 3.50 4.32 11.21
C MET A 151 2.09 4.91 11.24
N ASP A 152 1.59 5.30 12.41
CA ASP A 152 0.28 5.97 12.55
C ASP A 152 0.22 7.27 11.74
N ILE A 153 1.29 8.06 11.75
CA ILE A 153 1.38 9.29 10.93
C ILE A 153 1.43 8.93 9.44
N MET A 154 2.17 7.89 9.05
CA MET A 154 2.25 7.48 7.65
C MET A 154 0.88 6.97 7.14
N ASP A 155 0.13 6.23 7.96
CA ASP A 155 -1.23 5.80 7.67
C ASP A 155 -2.15 7.01 7.45
N LEU A 156 -2.11 7.98 8.37
CA LEU A 156 -2.87 9.22 8.26
C LEU A 156 -2.56 9.99 6.96
N VAL A 157 -1.30 9.99 6.55
CA VAL A 157 -0.86 10.64 5.31
C VAL A 157 -1.43 9.93 4.07
N TYR A 158 -1.48 8.59 4.07
CA TYR A 158 -2.11 7.82 2.99
C TYR A 158 -3.63 8.01 2.94
N GLU A 159 -4.29 8.09 4.09
CA GLU A 159 -5.73 8.36 4.21
C GLU A 159 -6.10 9.75 3.66
N LYS A 160 -5.30 10.77 3.97
CA LYS A 160 -5.56 12.17 3.56
C LYS A 160 -5.19 12.51 2.12
N GLU A 161 -4.65 11.57 1.35
CA GLU A 161 -4.23 11.77 -0.05
C GLU A 161 -3.08 12.80 -0.23
N GLU A 162 -2.38 13.17 0.85
CA GLU A 162 -1.28 14.14 0.84
C GLU A 162 0.06 13.54 0.33
N THR A 163 0.11 12.23 0.07
CA THR A 163 1.33 11.53 -0.40
C THR A 163 1.80 11.96 -1.78
N SER A 164 0.90 12.40 -2.67
CA SER A 164 1.16 12.37 -4.11
C SER A 164 1.33 13.74 -4.78
N LEU A 165 0.91 14.85 -4.16
CA LEU A 165 0.83 16.15 -4.85
C LEU A 165 1.88 17.18 -4.44
N LEU A 166 2.51 17.07 -3.26
CA LEU A 166 3.29 18.20 -2.70
C LEU A 166 4.74 17.88 -2.30
N HIS A 167 5.10 16.61 -2.09
CA HIS A 167 6.41 16.26 -1.52
C HIS A 167 7.04 15.01 -2.15
N SER A 168 8.36 15.04 -2.35
CA SER A 168 9.10 13.84 -2.74
C SER A 168 9.06 12.81 -1.60
N SER A 169 9.13 11.51 -1.92
CA SER A 169 9.12 10.42 -0.93
C SER A 169 10.16 10.61 0.18
N ARG A 170 11.32 11.20 -0.13
CA ARG A 170 12.36 11.58 0.84
C ARG A 170 11.96 12.75 1.73
N SER A 171 11.34 13.79 1.18
CA SER A 171 10.86 14.93 1.96
C SER A 171 9.78 14.49 2.94
N LEU A 172 8.86 13.61 2.50
CA LEU A 172 7.82 13.07 3.36
C LEU A 172 8.41 12.25 4.51
N ALA A 173 9.32 11.33 4.21
CA ALA A 173 10.03 10.54 5.22
C ALA A 173 10.73 11.42 6.28
N ALA A 174 11.42 12.47 5.84
CA ALA A 174 12.09 13.41 6.73
C ALA A 174 11.09 14.22 7.59
N SER A 175 9.97 14.67 7.00
CA SER A 175 8.92 15.40 7.72
C SER A 175 8.25 14.54 8.80
N ILE A 176 7.98 13.26 8.52
CA ILE A 176 7.41 12.33 9.51
C ILE A 176 8.36 12.19 10.71
N LEU A 177 9.65 11.98 10.45
CA LEU A 177 10.67 11.91 11.51
C LEU A 177 10.76 13.21 12.32
N ALA A 178 10.71 14.36 11.66
CA ALA A 178 10.73 15.67 12.32
C ALA A 178 9.50 15.89 13.22
N CYS A 179 8.30 15.51 12.77
CA CYS A 179 7.07 15.61 13.56
C CYS A 179 7.13 14.76 14.84
N CYS A 180 7.61 13.52 14.74
CA CYS A 180 7.78 12.63 15.89
C CYS A 180 8.82 13.16 16.88
N PHE A 181 9.88 13.80 16.39
CA PHE A 181 10.90 14.42 17.21
C PHE A 181 10.37 15.64 18.00
N ILE A 182 9.64 16.54 17.33
CA ILE A 182 9.10 17.77 17.95
C ILE A 182 8.07 17.44 19.04
N ARG A 183 7.23 16.42 18.83
CA ARG A 183 6.23 15.99 19.81
C ARG A 183 6.86 15.58 21.15
N HIS A 184 8.11 15.11 21.15
CA HIS A 184 8.81 14.74 22.38
C HIS A 184 9.45 15.94 23.11
N TYR A 185 9.66 17.07 22.43
CA TYR A 185 10.29 18.28 22.98
C TYR A 185 9.33 19.42 23.29
N SER A 186 8.03 19.28 22.98
CA SER A 186 7.01 20.22 23.44
C SER A 186 6.49 19.76 24.82
N PRO A 187 6.65 20.58 25.88
CA PRO A 187 6.18 20.26 27.23
C PRO A 187 4.65 20.20 27.34
#